data_AF-C3YLP3-F1
#
_entry.id   AF-C3YLP3-F1
#
_cell.length_a   1.000
_cell.length_b   1.000
_cell.length_c   1.000
_cell.angle_alpha   90.00
_cell.angle_beta   90.00
_cell.angle_gamma   90.00
#
_symmetry.space_group_name_H-M   'P 1'
#
loop_
_entity.id
_entity.type
_entity.pdbx_description
1 polymer ?
#
loop_
_entity_poly.entity_id
_entity_poly.type
_entity_poly.pdbx_seq_one_letter_code
_entity_poly.pdbx_strand_id
1 'polypeptide(L)'
;MAAILNFNVGVLGHIDSGKTSLCKALSTVASTAAFDKHPQSKERGITLDLGFSSFSVDVPTHIKEQNPKYEKLQFTLVDCPGHASLIKTIIGGAQIIDLMLLIVDVTKGMQTQTAECLVIGEIACERMVVVLNKADLLPEAKRDQMIEKMKRKMAATLKSTRFADAPIIAVAAKPGGPEAPDTEAVGLQELMDLLKKHTYLPSRDASGPFIFAVDHCFSIRGQGTVMTGTVLNGTVAINDNVEVANVKEVKKVKSMQMFKQPVNSAMQGDRVGICVTQFDPKLLERGLVCTPGTLTLIHAAILKVKKIRFFKGACQTKAKIHITMGHETVMARVQFFGSQDSIEEEETHFDFTKEYLYQDELYGQEGASKGKENGTADSEAVQASPSQQWALLEFEKPVICPQKCLVIGSRLDTDIHANTCRLAFHGRLLEPVVDKNYSETVLPKLKVFKNKSKEGMVERMTDEYTVIGRSLFKKETNIQLFVGLKVKLSTGEEGVIEGGFGQSGKFKIRIPQGLQPGTVQVLSAAGKKKKGKKAEEEEAAPQAHGQGIQVSLQFKKYIFDPKKKMIQT
;
A
#
# COMPACT_ATOMS: atom_id res chain seq x y z
N MET A 1 22.78 -18.32 -30.58
CA MET A 1 21.84 -19.01 -29.69
C MET A 1 20.46 -18.48 -29.99
N ALA A 2 19.49 -19.38 -30.19
CA ALA A 2 18.07 -19.04 -30.23
C ALA A 2 17.72 -18.16 -29.03
N ALA A 3 17.05 -17.02 -29.22
CA ALA A 3 16.66 -16.20 -28.08
C ALA A 3 15.48 -16.86 -27.36
N ILE A 4 15.59 -16.99 -26.05
CA ILE A 4 14.56 -17.57 -25.19
C ILE A 4 13.88 -16.42 -24.47
N LEU A 5 12.55 -16.36 -24.55
CA LEU A 5 11.75 -15.45 -23.73
C LEU A 5 11.45 -16.14 -22.40
N ASN A 6 11.98 -15.62 -21.30
CA ASN A 6 11.56 -16.07 -19.97
C ASN A 6 10.23 -15.40 -19.61
N PHE A 7 9.27 -16.12 -19.04
CA PHE A 7 7.97 -15.60 -18.59
C PHE A 7 7.66 -16.16 -17.20
N ASN A 8 7.55 -15.28 -16.20
CA ASN A 8 7.44 -15.69 -14.81
C ASN A 8 5.97 -15.88 -14.42
N VAL A 9 5.62 -17.10 -14.00
CA VAL A 9 4.27 -17.48 -13.60
C VAL A 9 4.24 -17.79 -12.12
N GLY A 10 3.52 -16.98 -11.36
CA GLY A 10 3.34 -17.16 -9.93
C GLY A 10 2.32 -18.23 -9.60
N VAL A 11 2.62 -19.12 -8.68
CA VAL A 11 1.66 -20.12 -8.20
C VAL A 11 1.29 -19.78 -6.76
N LEU A 12 0.10 -19.21 -6.58
CA LEU A 12 -0.38 -18.67 -5.30
C LEU A 12 -1.69 -19.36 -4.88
N GLY A 13 -1.97 -19.38 -3.58
CA GLY A 13 -3.18 -20.02 -3.05
C GLY A 13 -2.99 -20.56 -1.63
N HIS A 14 -4.08 -21.03 -1.04
CA HIS A 14 -4.12 -21.53 0.33
C HIS A 14 -3.16 -22.70 0.60
N ILE A 15 -2.84 -22.95 1.88
CA ILE A 15 -2.11 -24.16 2.29
C ILE A 15 -2.85 -25.41 1.78
N ASP A 16 -2.09 -26.42 1.34
CA ASP A 16 -2.61 -27.67 0.79
C ASP A 16 -3.57 -27.57 -0.42
N SER A 17 -3.63 -26.43 -1.12
CA SER A 17 -4.36 -26.34 -2.39
C SER A 17 -3.67 -27.10 -3.54
N GLY A 18 -2.44 -27.58 -3.33
CA GLY A 18 -1.67 -28.37 -4.28
C GLY A 18 -0.77 -27.56 -5.23
N LYS A 19 -0.32 -26.36 -4.81
CA LYS A 19 0.62 -25.51 -5.55
C LYS A 19 1.88 -26.27 -5.98
N THR A 20 2.62 -26.83 -5.02
CA THR A 20 3.85 -27.59 -5.29
C THR A 20 3.61 -28.81 -6.17
N SER A 21 2.50 -29.51 -5.98
CA SER A 21 2.12 -30.66 -6.82
C SER A 21 1.88 -30.23 -8.26
N LEU A 22 1.20 -29.11 -8.49
CA LEU A 22 0.99 -28.55 -9.82
C LEU A 22 2.31 -28.12 -10.46
N CYS A 23 3.19 -27.44 -9.70
CA CYS A 23 4.52 -27.08 -10.18
C CYS A 23 5.32 -28.31 -10.59
N LYS A 24 5.33 -29.38 -9.78
CA LYS A 24 5.99 -30.65 -10.12
C LYS A 24 5.44 -31.27 -11.40
N ALA A 25 4.12 -31.24 -11.57
CA ALA A 25 3.47 -31.86 -12.71
C ALA A 25 3.65 -31.09 -14.03
N LEU A 26 3.82 -29.76 -13.97
CA LEU A 26 4.09 -28.91 -15.13
C LEU A 26 5.58 -28.82 -15.52
N SER A 27 6.49 -29.00 -14.57
CA SER A 27 7.89 -28.65 -14.76
C SER A 27 8.71 -29.76 -15.41
N THR A 28 9.60 -29.38 -16.33
CA THR A 28 10.63 -30.27 -16.88
C THR A 28 11.99 -30.06 -16.19
N VAL A 29 12.25 -28.85 -15.67
CA VAL A 29 13.51 -28.48 -15.01
C VAL A 29 13.25 -27.91 -13.62
N ALA A 30 14.00 -28.39 -12.63
CA ALA A 30 13.99 -27.83 -11.28
C ALA A 30 15.18 -26.86 -11.07
N SER A 31 14.95 -25.73 -10.40
CA SER A 31 15.97 -24.75 -10.00
C SER A 31 16.09 -24.69 -8.47
N THR A 32 16.28 -23.50 -7.88
CA THR A 32 16.47 -23.30 -6.44
C THR A 32 15.18 -23.51 -5.63
N ALA A 33 15.31 -24.13 -4.45
CA ALA A 33 14.24 -24.39 -3.48
C ALA A 33 12.97 -25.10 -4.03
N ALA A 34 13.02 -25.59 -5.27
CA ALA A 34 11.89 -26.24 -5.92
C ALA A 34 11.46 -27.50 -5.16
N PHE A 35 10.16 -27.76 -5.20
CA PHE A 35 9.58 -29.07 -4.86
C PHE A 35 9.74 -29.47 -3.40
N ASP A 36 9.88 -28.50 -2.51
CA ASP A 36 10.08 -28.68 -1.07
C ASP A 36 11.31 -29.55 -0.76
N LYS A 37 12.40 -29.42 -1.54
CA LYS A 37 13.62 -30.20 -1.32
C LYS A 37 14.34 -29.90 -0.01
N HIS A 38 14.14 -28.70 0.55
CA HIS A 38 14.81 -28.27 1.78
C HIS A 38 14.36 -29.11 2.99
N PRO A 39 15.28 -29.59 3.86
CA PRO A 39 14.94 -30.47 4.99
C PRO A 39 13.82 -29.90 5.88
N GLN A 40 13.89 -28.61 6.21
CA GLN A 40 12.86 -27.94 7.02
C GLN A 40 11.48 -27.88 6.34
N SER A 41 11.42 -27.79 5.01
CA SER A 41 10.14 -27.83 4.27
C SER A 41 9.55 -29.23 4.26
N LYS A 42 10.39 -30.27 4.19
CA LYS A 42 9.96 -31.67 4.31
C LYS A 42 9.45 -32.00 5.70
N GLU A 43 10.19 -31.58 6.73
CA GLU A 43 9.82 -31.80 8.14
C GLU A 43 8.48 -31.14 8.49
N ARG A 44 8.25 -29.91 8.00
CA ARG A 44 7.01 -29.18 8.26
C ARG A 44 5.88 -29.50 7.27
N GLY A 45 6.17 -30.24 6.20
CA GLY A 45 5.21 -30.54 5.14
C GLY A 45 4.69 -29.30 4.38
N ILE A 46 5.42 -28.17 4.41
CA ILE A 46 5.00 -26.91 3.79
C ILE A 46 6.15 -26.24 3.04
N THR A 47 5.81 -25.55 1.95
CA THR A 47 6.74 -24.65 1.24
C THR A 47 7.06 -23.45 2.13
N LEU A 48 8.35 -23.28 2.46
CA LEU A 48 8.84 -22.21 3.35
C LEU A 48 9.43 -21.01 2.59
N ASP A 49 9.86 -21.24 1.35
CA ASP A 49 10.51 -20.27 0.49
C ASP A 49 9.91 -20.28 -0.92
N LEU A 50 10.24 -19.30 -1.75
CA LEU A 50 9.90 -19.30 -3.17
C LEU A 50 10.62 -20.47 -3.86
N GLY A 51 9.84 -21.44 -4.35
CA GLY A 51 10.36 -22.54 -5.15
C GLY A 51 10.38 -22.16 -6.62
N PHE A 52 11.48 -22.43 -7.33
CA PHE A 52 11.61 -22.07 -8.73
C PHE A 52 11.78 -23.30 -9.62
N SER A 53 10.91 -23.46 -10.60
CA SER A 53 11.00 -24.51 -11.61
C SER A 53 10.64 -23.96 -12.98
N SER A 54 10.89 -24.71 -14.05
CA SER A 54 10.56 -24.25 -15.39
C SER A 54 10.17 -25.37 -16.34
N PHE A 55 9.48 -24.97 -17.40
CA PHE A 55 9.27 -25.76 -18.59
C PHE A 55 9.33 -24.85 -19.83
N SER A 56 9.61 -25.44 -20.99
CA SER A 56 9.76 -24.70 -22.24
C SER A 56 8.80 -25.21 -23.28
N VAL A 57 8.26 -24.27 -24.06
CA VAL A 57 7.38 -24.53 -25.19
C VAL A 57 7.83 -23.69 -26.39
N ASP A 58 7.33 -24.02 -27.57
CA ASP A 58 7.53 -23.17 -28.74
C ASP A 58 6.77 -21.85 -28.56
N VAL A 59 7.35 -20.76 -29.07
CA VAL A 59 6.77 -19.42 -28.93
C VAL A 59 5.41 -19.36 -29.65
N PRO A 60 4.33 -18.91 -28.98
CA PRO A 60 3.03 -18.71 -29.60
C PRO A 60 3.08 -17.71 -30.77
N THR A 61 2.22 -17.87 -31.76
CA THR A 61 2.18 -17.02 -32.97
C THR A 61 2.07 -15.53 -32.64
N HIS A 62 1.21 -15.15 -31.70
CA HIS A 62 0.99 -13.74 -31.32
C HIS A 62 2.22 -13.09 -30.68
N ILE A 63 3.10 -13.86 -30.02
CA ILE A 63 4.37 -13.34 -29.49
C ILE A 63 5.41 -13.27 -30.60
N LYS A 64 5.45 -14.28 -31.48
CA LYS A 64 6.39 -14.36 -32.59
C LYS A 64 6.18 -13.22 -33.60
N GLU A 65 4.93 -12.83 -33.84
CA GLU A 65 4.57 -11.67 -34.66
C GLU A 65 5.04 -10.34 -34.04
N GLN A 66 4.97 -10.20 -32.71
CA GLN A 66 5.42 -9.00 -32.00
C GLN A 66 6.95 -8.92 -31.92
N ASN A 67 7.63 -10.04 -31.74
CA ASN A 67 9.08 -10.08 -31.69
C ASN A 67 9.63 -11.40 -32.26
N PRO A 68 10.07 -11.41 -33.53
CA PRO A 68 10.50 -12.62 -34.21
C PRO A 68 11.85 -13.15 -33.71
N LYS A 69 12.54 -12.42 -32.84
CA LYS A 69 13.82 -12.83 -32.25
C LYS A 69 13.67 -14.07 -31.37
N TYR A 70 12.52 -14.24 -30.71
CA TYR A 70 12.30 -15.34 -29.79
C TYR A 70 11.84 -16.61 -30.50
N GLU A 71 12.55 -17.71 -30.25
CA GLU A 71 12.20 -19.03 -30.83
C GLU A 71 11.55 -19.94 -29.78
N LYS A 72 11.95 -19.81 -28.51
CA LYS A 72 11.40 -20.59 -27.39
C LYS A 72 10.84 -19.69 -26.30
N LEU A 73 9.71 -20.11 -25.73
CA LEU A 73 9.11 -19.51 -24.55
C LEU A 73 9.39 -20.41 -23.36
N GLN A 74 10.01 -19.86 -22.33
CA GLN A 74 10.26 -20.57 -21.09
C GLN A 74 9.37 -20.00 -19.99
N PHE A 75 8.51 -20.85 -19.46
CA PHE A 75 7.74 -20.54 -18.26
C PHE A 75 8.58 -20.85 -17.04
N THR A 76 8.83 -19.84 -16.21
CA THR A 76 9.44 -20.00 -14.88
C THR A 76 8.34 -19.96 -13.84
N LEU A 77 8.06 -21.09 -13.21
CA LEU A 77 7.09 -21.22 -12.14
C LEU A 77 7.70 -20.74 -10.83
N VAL A 78 7.04 -19.78 -10.19
CA VAL A 78 7.38 -19.23 -8.88
C VAL A 78 6.37 -19.77 -7.86
N ASP A 79 6.73 -20.89 -7.24
CA ASP A 79 5.93 -21.57 -6.22
C ASP A 79 5.97 -20.78 -4.91
N CYS A 80 4.86 -20.12 -4.59
CA CYS A 80 4.77 -19.26 -3.42
C CYS A 80 4.29 -20.06 -2.20
N PRO A 81 4.81 -19.77 -0.99
CA PRO A 81 4.35 -20.43 0.22
C PRO A 81 2.86 -20.14 0.49
N GLY A 82 2.11 -21.12 1.02
CA GLY A 82 0.69 -20.97 1.33
C GLY A 82 0.35 -20.64 2.79
N HIS A 83 1.35 -20.71 3.68
CA HIS A 83 1.15 -20.51 5.11
C HIS A 83 1.03 -19.01 5.44
N ALA A 84 0.08 -18.65 6.32
CA ALA A 84 -0.22 -17.24 6.62
C ALA A 84 0.97 -16.46 7.22
N SER A 85 1.89 -17.11 7.92
CA SER A 85 3.11 -16.46 8.44
C SER A 85 4.11 -16.05 7.36
N LEU A 86 3.97 -16.56 6.12
CA LEU A 86 4.93 -16.36 5.03
C LEU A 86 4.45 -15.32 4.01
N ILE A 87 3.47 -14.49 4.36
CA ILE A 87 2.90 -13.46 3.48
C ILE A 87 3.95 -12.47 2.96
N LYS A 88 5.00 -12.19 3.75
CA LYS A 88 6.14 -11.33 3.34
C LYS A 88 6.85 -11.92 2.11
N THR A 89 7.06 -13.23 2.10
CA THR A 89 7.66 -13.97 0.99
C THR A 89 6.76 -13.93 -0.24
N ILE A 90 5.44 -14.08 -0.06
CA ILE A 90 4.46 -13.99 -1.17
C ILE A 90 4.48 -12.60 -1.81
N ILE A 91 4.53 -11.53 -1.01
CA ILE A 91 4.60 -10.15 -1.52
C ILE A 91 5.87 -9.94 -2.34
N GLY A 92 7.03 -10.39 -1.85
CA GLY A 92 8.29 -10.31 -2.60
C GLY A 92 8.24 -11.07 -3.92
N GLY A 93 7.68 -12.29 -3.91
CA GLY A 93 7.50 -13.10 -5.12
C GLY A 93 6.51 -12.48 -6.12
N ALA A 94 5.45 -11.85 -5.65
CA ALA A 94 4.44 -11.24 -6.53
C ALA A 94 5.00 -10.12 -7.42
N GLN A 95 6.08 -9.47 -7.02
CA GLN A 95 6.71 -8.39 -7.81
C GLN A 95 7.49 -8.89 -9.04
N ILE A 96 7.84 -10.18 -9.07
CA ILE A 96 8.62 -10.79 -10.17
C ILE A 96 7.74 -11.56 -11.16
N ILE A 97 6.42 -11.58 -10.94
CA ILE A 97 5.47 -12.43 -11.65
C ILE A 97 4.75 -11.64 -12.76
N ASP A 98 4.79 -12.17 -13.99
CA ASP A 98 4.09 -11.62 -15.16
C ASP A 98 2.61 -12.08 -15.20
N LEU A 99 2.34 -13.31 -14.74
CA LEU A 99 1.00 -13.91 -14.68
C LEU A 99 0.82 -14.74 -13.41
N MET A 100 -0.32 -14.57 -12.73
CA MET A 100 -0.64 -15.32 -11.52
C MET A 100 -1.56 -16.51 -11.78
N LEU A 101 -1.19 -17.69 -11.30
CA LEU A 101 -2.07 -18.83 -11.09
C LEU A 101 -2.62 -18.79 -9.66
N LEU A 102 -3.93 -18.61 -9.52
CA LEU A 102 -4.62 -18.72 -8.24
C LEU A 102 -5.15 -20.15 -8.08
N ILE A 103 -4.48 -20.95 -7.26
CA ILE A 103 -4.81 -22.36 -7.01
C ILE A 103 -5.85 -22.47 -5.91
N VAL A 104 -7.00 -23.02 -6.25
CA VAL A 104 -8.15 -23.20 -5.37
C VAL A 104 -8.45 -24.68 -5.26
N ASP A 105 -8.57 -25.20 -4.04
CA ASP A 105 -9.10 -26.55 -3.82
C ASP A 105 -10.58 -26.54 -4.19
N VAL A 106 -10.97 -27.31 -5.22
CA VAL A 106 -12.34 -27.31 -5.73
C VAL A 106 -13.38 -27.73 -4.69
N THR A 107 -12.98 -28.51 -3.68
CA THR A 107 -13.88 -28.98 -2.62
C THR A 107 -14.12 -27.92 -1.55
N LYS A 108 -13.14 -27.04 -1.30
CA LYS A 108 -13.18 -26.02 -0.24
C LYS A 108 -13.54 -24.63 -0.77
N GLY A 109 -13.20 -24.34 -2.03
CA GLY A 109 -13.38 -23.04 -2.65
C GLY A 109 -12.46 -21.96 -2.06
N MET A 110 -12.95 -20.72 -2.03
CA MET A 110 -12.17 -19.56 -1.55
C MET A 110 -11.95 -19.63 -0.03
N GLN A 111 -10.69 -19.60 0.38
CA GLN A 111 -10.25 -19.59 1.78
C GLN A 111 -9.53 -18.27 2.10
N THR A 112 -9.22 -18.00 3.37
CA THR A 112 -8.65 -16.73 3.85
C THR A 112 -7.40 -16.32 3.07
N GLN A 113 -6.43 -17.23 2.92
CA GLN A 113 -5.17 -17.00 2.21
C GLN A 113 -5.39 -16.90 0.69
N THR A 114 -6.38 -17.59 0.13
CA THR A 114 -6.76 -17.43 -1.29
C THR A 114 -7.26 -16.01 -1.55
N ALA A 115 -8.04 -15.44 -0.62
CA ALA A 115 -8.48 -14.05 -0.71
C ALA A 115 -7.31 -13.05 -0.55
N GLU A 116 -6.37 -13.30 0.38
CA GLU A 116 -5.15 -12.47 0.49
C GLU A 116 -4.29 -12.55 -0.78
N CYS A 117 -4.15 -13.74 -1.39
CA CYS A 117 -3.44 -13.92 -2.65
C CYS A 117 -4.14 -13.19 -3.81
N LEU A 118 -5.47 -13.20 -3.87
CA LEU A 118 -6.24 -12.44 -4.86
C LEU A 118 -5.95 -10.94 -4.75
N VAL A 119 -5.90 -10.41 -3.52
CA VAL A 119 -5.53 -9.00 -3.27
C VAL A 119 -4.11 -8.71 -3.74
N ILE A 120 -3.14 -9.58 -3.42
CA ILE A 120 -1.77 -9.42 -3.89
C ILE A 120 -1.71 -9.43 -5.42
N GLY A 121 -2.47 -10.34 -6.06
CA GLY A 121 -2.63 -10.40 -7.50
C GLY A 121 -3.15 -9.09 -8.08
N GLU A 122 -4.22 -8.51 -7.50
CA GLU A 122 -4.81 -7.24 -7.97
C GLU A 122 -3.79 -6.10 -7.94
N ILE A 123 -2.87 -6.15 -6.99
CA ILE A 123 -1.87 -5.11 -6.76
C ILE A 123 -0.63 -5.30 -7.66
N ALA A 124 -0.18 -6.54 -7.83
CA ALA A 124 1.13 -6.84 -8.39
C ALA A 124 1.09 -7.43 -9.81
N CYS A 125 -0.02 -8.02 -10.23
CA CYS A 125 -0.10 -8.78 -11.48
C CYS A 125 -1.12 -8.17 -12.46
N GLU A 126 -0.81 -8.27 -13.76
CA GLU A 126 -1.72 -7.80 -14.81
C GLU A 126 -2.75 -8.84 -15.22
N ARG A 127 -2.35 -10.12 -15.23
CA ARG A 127 -3.18 -11.25 -15.66
C ARG A 127 -3.21 -12.33 -14.60
N MET A 128 -4.35 -13.00 -14.50
CA MET A 128 -4.56 -14.12 -13.59
C MET A 128 -5.31 -15.24 -14.29
N VAL A 129 -5.02 -16.48 -13.90
CA VAL A 129 -5.79 -17.68 -14.25
C VAL A 129 -6.15 -18.39 -12.95
N VAL A 130 -7.42 -18.77 -12.79
CA VAL A 130 -7.86 -19.55 -11.62
C VAL A 130 -7.80 -21.03 -11.96
N VAL A 131 -7.16 -21.80 -11.10
CA VAL A 131 -7.01 -23.25 -11.25
C VAL A 131 -7.74 -23.95 -10.11
N LEU A 132 -8.83 -24.63 -10.44
CA LEU A 132 -9.60 -25.48 -9.53
C LEU A 132 -8.93 -26.85 -9.45
N ASN A 133 -8.05 -27.03 -8.47
CA ASN A 133 -7.29 -28.25 -8.29
C ASN A 133 -8.07 -29.29 -7.46
N LYS A 134 -7.61 -30.55 -7.50
CA LYS A 134 -8.20 -31.72 -6.83
C LYS A 134 -9.59 -32.10 -7.37
N ALA A 135 -9.79 -31.95 -8.68
CA ALA A 135 -11.03 -32.36 -9.34
C ALA A 135 -11.34 -33.87 -9.20
N ASP A 136 -10.32 -34.69 -8.94
CA ASP A 136 -10.44 -36.13 -8.69
C ASP A 136 -11.24 -36.46 -7.43
N LEU A 137 -11.16 -35.63 -6.39
CA LEU A 137 -11.88 -35.82 -5.13
C LEU A 137 -13.40 -35.64 -5.26
N LEU A 138 -13.87 -35.05 -6.36
CA LEU A 138 -15.30 -34.90 -6.61
C LEU A 138 -15.90 -36.24 -7.09
N PRO A 139 -17.11 -36.61 -6.61
CA PRO A 139 -17.79 -37.81 -7.07
C PRO A 139 -18.00 -37.77 -8.58
N GLU A 140 -17.57 -38.84 -9.28
CA GLU A 140 -17.56 -38.91 -10.75
C GLU A 140 -18.91 -38.54 -11.37
N ALA A 141 -20.01 -39.08 -10.82
CA ALA A 141 -21.37 -38.81 -11.30
C ALA A 141 -21.83 -37.34 -11.20
N LYS A 142 -21.20 -36.52 -10.37
CA LYS A 142 -21.56 -35.10 -10.14
C LYS A 142 -20.41 -34.13 -10.39
N ARG A 143 -19.27 -34.63 -10.87
CA ARG A 143 -18.02 -33.87 -10.98
C ARG A 143 -18.19 -32.61 -11.82
N ASP A 144 -18.71 -32.74 -13.04
CA ASP A 144 -18.86 -31.61 -13.97
C ASP A 144 -19.84 -30.55 -13.44
N GLN A 145 -20.97 -30.98 -12.85
CA GLN A 145 -21.95 -30.06 -12.26
C GLN A 145 -21.36 -29.27 -11.09
N MET A 146 -20.56 -29.92 -10.24
CA MET A 146 -19.89 -29.26 -9.11
C MET A 146 -18.78 -28.31 -9.58
N ILE A 147 -18.00 -28.70 -10.59
CA ILE A 147 -16.98 -27.84 -11.21
C ILE A 147 -17.64 -26.58 -11.79
N GLU A 148 -18.71 -26.71 -12.58
CA GLU A 148 -19.42 -25.57 -13.17
C GLU A 148 -20.03 -24.65 -12.11
N LYS A 149 -20.60 -25.22 -11.04
CA LYS A 149 -21.08 -24.44 -9.89
C LYS A 149 -19.94 -23.65 -9.24
N MET A 150 -18.77 -24.27 -9.08
CA MET A 150 -17.61 -23.60 -8.48
C MET A 150 -17.03 -22.52 -9.40
N LYS A 151 -16.95 -22.77 -10.72
CA LYS A 151 -16.56 -21.75 -11.72
C LYS A 151 -17.45 -20.52 -11.64
N ARG A 152 -18.78 -20.68 -11.60
CA ARG A 152 -19.72 -19.57 -11.45
C ARG A 152 -19.51 -18.78 -10.15
N LYS A 153 -19.27 -19.47 -9.03
CA LYS A 153 -18.98 -18.84 -7.73
C LYS A 153 -17.68 -18.03 -7.78
N MET A 154 -16.66 -18.53 -8.47
CA MET A 154 -15.40 -17.81 -8.66
C MET A 154 -15.55 -16.62 -9.58
N ALA A 155 -16.19 -16.76 -10.73
CA ALA A 155 -16.49 -15.65 -11.61
C ALA A 155 -17.25 -14.52 -10.89
N ALA A 156 -18.24 -14.87 -10.06
CA ALA A 156 -18.98 -13.89 -9.25
C ALA A 156 -18.08 -13.15 -8.25
N THR A 157 -17.12 -13.83 -7.64
CA THR A 157 -16.17 -13.22 -6.69
C THR A 157 -15.21 -12.27 -7.42
N LEU A 158 -14.73 -12.68 -8.60
CA LEU A 158 -13.78 -11.92 -9.41
C LEU A 158 -14.40 -10.70 -10.09
N LYS A 159 -15.72 -10.66 -10.29
CA LYS A 159 -16.43 -9.57 -10.99
C LYS A 159 -16.16 -8.17 -10.43
N SER A 160 -15.88 -8.06 -9.13
CA SER A 160 -15.56 -6.78 -8.47
C SER A 160 -14.08 -6.41 -8.53
N THR A 161 -13.23 -7.28 -9.08
CA THR A 161 -11.77 -7.15 -9.15
C THR A 161 -11.34 -6.80 -10.57
N ARG A 162 -10.05 -6.49 -10.76
CA ARG A 162 -9.46 -6.32 -12.10
C ARG A 162 -9.54 -7.60 -12.96
N PHE A 163 -9.75 -8.75 -12.33
CA PHE A 163 -9.72 -10.07 -12.97
C PHE A 163 -11.13 -10.61 -13.28
N ALA A 164 -12.10 -9.74 -13.56
CA ALA A 164 -13.48 -10.13 -13.83
C ALA A 164 -13.61 -11.23 -14.90
N ASP A 165 -12.77 -11.16 -15.94
CA ASP A 165 -12.76 -12.08 -17.08
C ASP A 165 -11.62 -13.12 -17.03
N ALA A 166 -11.01 -13.33 -15.85
CA ALA A 166 -9.93 -14.32 -15.73
C ALA A 166 -10.45 -15.75 -16.03
N PRO A 167 -9.73 -16.53 -16.85
CA PRO A 167 -10.14 -17.89 -17.17
C PRO A 167 -10.06 -18.80 -15.95
N ILE A 168 -10.97 -19.77 -15.89
CA ILE A 168 -11.10 -20.71 -14.79
C ILE A 168 -11.08 -22.13 -15.33
N ILE A 169 -10.07 -22.90 -14.95
CA ILE A 169 -9.84 -24.28 -15.41
C ILE A 169 -9.80 -25.25 -14.23
N ALA A 170 -10.28 -26.48 -14.43
CA ALA A 170 -10.23 -27.54 -13.44
C ALA A 170 -9.13 -28.55 -13.76
N VAL A 171 -8.36 -28.94 -12.76
CA VAL A 171 -7.24 -29.89 -12.90
C VAL A 171 -7.18 -30.83 -11.70
N ALA A 172 -6.46 -31.93 -11.87
CA ALA A 172 -6.02 -32.77 -10.76
C ALA A 172 -4.52 -33.00 -10.91
N ALA A 173 -3.72 -32.20 -10.20
CA ALA A 173 -2.27 -32.24 -10.32
C ALA A 173 -1.62 -33.53 -9.78
N LYS A 174 -2.28 -34.20 -8.82
CA LYS A 174 -1.85 -35.48 -8.26
C LYS A 174 -3.08 -36.28 -7.80
N PRO A 175 -3.78 -36.97 -8.72
CA PRO A 175 -4.95 -37.77 -8.35
C PRO A 175 -4.61 -38.81 -7.29
N GLY A 176 -5.53 -39.09 -6.36
CA GLY A 176 -5.31 -40.11 -5.32
C GLY A 176 -4.23 -39.77 -4.27
N GLY A 177 -3.58 -38.61 -4.36
CA GLY A 177 -2.70 -38.08 -3.33
C GLY A 177 -1.33 -38.77 -3.23
N PRO A 178 -0.64 -38.67 -2.07
CA PRO A 178 0.69 -39.24 -1.88
C PRO A 178 0.77 -40.76 -2.03
N GLU A 179 -0.33 -41.45 -1.76
CA GLU A 179 -0.45 -42.91 -1.70
C GLU A 179 -0.62 -43.55 -3.09
N ALA A 180 -0.93 -42.75 -4.12
CA ALA A 180 -1.07 -43.19 -5.50
C ALA A 180 -0.02 -42.49 -6.40
N PRO A 181 1.27 -42.91 -6.36
CA PRO A 181 2.32 -42.24 -7.13
C PRO A 181 2.20 -42.44 -8.64
N ASP A 182 1.53 -43.51 -9.08
CA ASP A 182 1.47 -43.91 -10.50
C ASP A 182 0.32 -43.27 -11.30
N THR A 183 -0.52 -42.45 -10.66
CA THR A 183 -1.62 -41.78 -11.35
C THR A 183 -1.13 -40.55 -12.12
N GLU A 184 -1.52 -40.45 -13.39
CA GLU A 184 -1.20 -39.30 -14.23
C GLU A 184 -2.07 -38.08 -13.88
N ALA A 185 -1.48 -36.90 -13.99
CA ALA A 185 -2.18 -35.65 -13.74
C ALA A 185 -3.20 -35.34 -14.86
N VAL A 186 -4.38 -34.86 -14.47
CA VAL A 186 -5.50 -34.60 -15.39
C VAL A 186 -5.64 -33.09 -15.63
N GLY A 187 -5.86 -32.70 -16.89
CA GLY A 187 -6.13 -31.31 -17.29
C GLY A 187 -4.90 -30.42 -17.48
N LEU A 188 -3.69 -30.97 -17.37
CA LEU A 188 -2.45 -30.17 -17.51
C LEU A 188 -2.22 -29.66 -18.93
N GLN A 189 -2.55 -30.45 -19.96
CA GLN A 189 -2.38 -30.03 -21.35
C GLN A 189 -3.24 -28.81 -21.67
N GLU A 190 -4.51 -28.83 -21.26
CA GLU A 190 -5.43 -27.71 -21.40
C GLU A 190 -4.94 -26.48 -20.63
N LEU A 191 -4.38 -26.67 -19.42
CA LEU A 191 -3.75 -25.57 -18.66
C LEU A 191 -2.54 -24.99 -19.39
N MET A 192 -1.67 -25.82 -19.97
CA MET A 192 -0.52 -25.34 -20.74
C MET A 192 -0.94 -24.55 -21.98
N ASP A 193 -1.97 -25.00 -22.68
CA ASP A 193 -2.47 -24.31 -23.87
C ASP A 193 -3.18 -23.00 -23.50
N LEU A 194 -3.89 -22.96 -22.37
CA LEU A 194 -4.44 -21.74 -21.80
C LEU A 194 -3.34 -20.74 -21.40
N LEU A 195 -2.28 -21.22 -20.74
CA LEU A 195 -1.12 -20.39 -20.39
C LEU A 195 -0.46 -19.78 -21.62
N LYS A 196 -0.21 -20.58 -22.68
CA LYS A 196 0.30 -20.08 -23.96
C LYS A 196 -0.58 -18.98 -24.52
N LYS A 197 -1.89 -19.20 -24.57
CA LYS A 197 -2.87 -18.22 -25.10
C LYS A 197 -2.88 -16.91 -24.30
N HIS A 198 -2.77 -16.99 -22.98
CA HIS A 198 -2.79 -15.82 -22.09
C HIS A 198 -1.41 -15.18 -21.85
N THR A 199 -0.36 -15.73 -22.44
CA THR A 199 0.98 -15.11 -22.43
C THR A 199 0.95 -13.81 -23.22
N TYR A 200 1.73 -12.83 -22.79
CA TYR A 200 1.97 -11.58 -23.52
C TYR A 200 3.46 -11.27 -23.51
N LEU A 201 3.91 -10.34 -24.34
CA LEU A 201 5.28 -9.87 -24.27
C LEU A 201 5.35 -8.80 -23.16
N PRO A 202 5.97 -9.11 -21.99
CA PRO A 202 6.11 -8.11 -20.93
C PRO A 202 6.97 -6.94 -21.41
N SER A 203 6.60 -5.72 -21.00
CA SER A 203 7.37 -4.52 -21.29
C SER A 203 8.65 -4.51 -20.45
N ARG A 204 9.68 -5.18 -20.94
CA ARG A 204 10.99 -5.27 -20.29
C ARG A 204 11.89 -4.18 -20.82
N ASP A 205 12.23 -3.24 -19.94
CA ASP A 205 13.19 -2.20 -20.26
C ASP A 205 14.59 -2.66 -19.84
N ALA A 206 15.46 -2.82 -20.84
CA ALA A 206 16.88 -3.10 -20.63
C ALA A 206 17.65 -1.82 -20.23
N SER A 207 17.03 -0.65 -20.36
CA SER A 207 17.61 0.64 -20.02
C SER A 207 17.53 0.92 -18.52
N GLY A 208 18.41 1.80 -18.05
CA GLY A 208 18.51 2.16 -16.64
C GLY A 208 19.38 1.23 -15.81
N PRO A 209 19.47 1.48 -14.50
CA PRO A 209 20.43 0.79 -13.64
C PRO A 209 20.00 -0.65 -13.36
N PHE A 210 20.98 -1.53 -13.29
CA PHE A 210 20.79 -2.92 -12.89
C PHE A 210 20.27 -3.00 -11.47
N ILE A 211 19.17 -3.73 -11.26
CA ILE A 211 18.64 -4.06 -9.93
C ILE A 211 18.28 -5.55 -9.94
N PHE A 212 18.77 -6.28 -8.96
CA PHE A 212 18.68 -7.73 -8.84
C PHE A 212 18.21 -8.11 -7.44
N ALA A 213 17.06 -8.79 -7.41
CA ALA A 213 16.47 -9.36 -6.22
C ALA A 213 17.11 -10.70 -5.91
N VAL A 214 17.89 -10.79 -4.85
CA VAL A 214 18.56 -12.02 -4.40
C VAL A 214 17.62 -12.78 -3.46
N ASP A 215 17.32 -14.03 -3.82
CA ASP A 215 16.53 -14.96 -2.99
C ASP A 215 17.42 -15.86 -2.14
N HIS A 216 18.58 -16.26 -2.70
CA HIS A 216 19.55 -17.11 -2.02
C HIS A 216 20.98 -16.70 -2.34
N CYS A 217 21.84 -16.80 -1.33
CA CYS A 217 23.27 -16.61 -1.47
C CYS A 217 24.03 -17.78 -0.82
N PHE A 218 25.03 -18.33 -1.52
CA PHE A 218 25.88 -19.38 -0.99
C PHE A 218 27.28 -19.34 -1.61
N SER A 219 28.28 -19.83 -0.89
CA SER A 219 29.66 -19.91 -1.38
C SER A 219 29.94 -21.24 -2.06
N ILE A 220 30.70 -21.21 -3.15
CA ILE A 220 31.27 -22.38 -3.81
C ILE A 220 32.79 -22.31 -3.65
N ARG A 221 33.37 -23.28 -2.95
CA ARG A 221 34.82 -23.36 -2.69
C ARG A 221 35.60 -23.29 -4.01
N GLY A 222 36.50 -22.32 -4.12
CA GLY A 222 37.36 -22.13 -5.29
C GLY A 222 36.76 -21.34 -6.44
N GLN A 223 35.45 -21.08 -6.46
CA GLN A 223 34.80 -20.28 -7.52
C GLN A 223 34.47 -18.86 -7.03
N GLY A 224 33.87 -18.77 -5.84
CA GLY A 224 33.42 -17.52 -5.24
C GLY A 224 32.07 -17.67 -4.57
N THR A 225 31.31 -16.58 -4.53
CA THR A 225 29.96 -16.55 -3.94
C THR A 225 28.93 -16.46 -5.05
N VAL A 226 27.92 -17.32 -5.00
CA VAL A 226 26.82 -17.39 -5.97
C VAL A 226 25.57 -16.79 -5.34
N MET A 227 24.94 -15.89 -6.08
CA MET A 227 23.65 -15.27 -5.74
C MET A 227 22.63 -15.72 -6.79
N THR A 228 21.52 -16.32 -6.37
CA THR A 228 20.40 -16.63 -7.26
C THR A 228 19.25 -15.69 -7.00
N GLY A 229 18.59 -15.27 -8.08
CA GLY A 229 17.62 -14.20 -8.00
C GLY A 229 17.00 -13.84 -9.34
N THR A 230 16.22 -12.77 -9.34
CA THR A 230 15.53 -12.25 -10.53
C THR A 230 15.95 -10.80 -10.79
N VAL A 231 16.23 -10.48 -12.06
CA VAL A 231 16.55 -9.11 -12.46
C VAL A 231 15.26 -8.27 -12.46
N LEU A 232 15.22 -7.24 -11.61
CA LEU A 232 14.08 -6.33 -11.49
C LEU A 232 14.15 -5.16 -12.48
N ASN A 233 15.35 -4.72 -12.85
CA ASN A 233 15.55 -3.61 -13.78
C ASN A 233 16.93 -3.69 -14.46
N GLY A 234 17.04 -3.11 -15.67
CA GLY A 234 18.31 -2.97 -16.38
C GLY A 234 18.89 -4.30 -16.88
N THR A 235 20.21 -4.29 -17.10
CA THR A 235 20.97 -5.45 -17.62
C THR A 235 22.26 -5.66 -16.84
N VAL A 236 22.76 -6.89 -16.88
CA VAL A 236 24.09 -7.25 -16.35
C VAL A 236 24.79 -8.20 -17.31
N ALA A 237 26.09 -8.01 -17.49
CA ALA A 237 26.97 -8.84 -18.28
C ALA A 237 28.13 -9.40 -17.42
N ILE A 238 28.78 -10.44 -17.94
CA ILE A 238 30.03 -10.93 -17.35
C ILE A 238 31.06 -9.80 -17.35
N ASN A 239 31.82 -9.67 -16.26
CA ASN A 239 32.79 -8.62 -15.96
C ASN A 239 32.24 -7.29 -15.45
N ASP A 240 30.92 -7.12 -15.37
CA ASP A 240 30.33 -5.94 -14.75
C ASP A 240 30.61 -5.89 -13.25
N ASN A 241 30.60 -4.67 -12.71
CA ASN A 241 30.66 -4.43 -11.28
C ASN A 241 29.26 -4.26 -10.72
N VAL A 242 28.95 -5.01 -9.67
CA VAL A 242 27.67 -4.96 -8.96
C VAL A 242 27.89 -4.67 -7.48
N GLU A 243 27.03 -3.84 -6.89
CA GLU A 243 27.07 -3.50 -5.47
C GLU A 243 26.04 -4.32 -4.71
N VAL A 244 26.48 -4.97 -3.63
CA VAL A 244 25.57 -5.59 -2.65
C VAL A 244 25.07 -4.49 -1.73
N ALA A 245 23.82 -4.06 -1.90
CA ALA A 245 23.33 -2.79 -1.35
C ALA A 245 23.39 -2.73 0.19
N ASN A 246 23.14 -3.84 0.88
CA ASN A 246 23.08 -3.90 2.34
C ASN A 246 24.45 -3.73 3.01
N VAL A 247 25.53 -4.14 2.34
CA VAL A 247 26.91 -4.04 2.86
C VAL A 247 27.77 -3.01 2.12
N LYS A 248 27.25 -2.42 1.04
CA LYS A 248 27.95 -1.47 0.16
C LYS A 248 29.29 -2.00 -0.38
N GLU A 249 29.36 -3.31 -0.61
CA GLU A 249 30.52 -3.94 -1.22
C GLU A 249 30.32 -4.10 -2.72
N VAL A 250 31.26 -3.59 -3.51
CA VAL A 250 31.29 -3.78 -4.96
C VAL A 250 32.04 -5.07 -5.30
N LYS A 251 31.41 -5.92 -6.11
CA LYS A 251 31.95 -7.19 -6.57
C LYS A 251 31.87 -7.28 -8.09
N LYS A 252 32.85 -7.96 -8.70
CA LYS A 252 32.88 -8.22 -10.13
C LYS A 252 32.14 -9.52 -10.46
N VAL A 253 31.31 -9.48 -11.51
CA VAL A 253 30.62 -10.66 -12.06
C VAL A 253 31.62 -11.55 -12.79
N LYS A 254 31.80 -12.79 -12.31
CA LYS A 254 32.73 -13.77 -12.89
C LYS A 254 32.05 -14.68 -13.91
N SER A 255 30.87 -15.18 -13.57
CA SER A 255 30.10 -16.06 -14.44
C SER A 255 28.62 -15.97 -14.11
N MET A 256 27.78 -16.32 -15.08
CA MET A 256 26.34 -16.36 -14.90
C MET A 256 25.76 -17.63 -15.50
N GLN A 257 24.71 -18.14 -14.86
CA GLN A 257 23.99 -19.33 -15.32
C GLN A 257 22.48 -19.13 -15.19
N MET A 258 21.74 -19.52 -16.23
CA MET A 258 20.28 -19.60 -16.22
C MET A 258 19.88 -21.04 -16.50
N PHE A 259 19.10 -21.66 -15.60
CA PHE A 259 18.60 -23.03 -15.74
C PHE A 259 19.67 -24.07 -16.13
N LYS A 260 20.83 -24.01 -15.45
CA LYS A 260 22.02 -24.87 -15.66
C LYS A 260 22.76 -24.64 -16.98
N GLN A 261 22.43 -23.61 -17.74
CA GLN A 261 23.17 -23.20 -18.93
C GLN A 261 23.96 -21.91 -18.67
N PRO A 262 25.23 -21.82 -19.12
CA PRO A 262 26.01 -20.59 -18.99
C PRO A 262 25.46 -19.49 -19.90
N VAL A 263 25.43 -18.26 -19.40
CA VAL A 263 24.95 -17.09 -20.15
C VAL A 263 25.91 -15.92 -19.98
N ASN A 264 26.02 -15.06 -21.01
CA ASN A 264 26.94 -13.92 -21.00
C ASN A 264 26.29 -12.62 -20.51
N SER A 265 24.96 -12.53 -20.56
CA SER A 265 24.18 -11.38 -20.15
C SER A 265 22.82 -11.83 -19.61
N ALA A 266 22.23 -11.04 -18.72
CA ALA A 266 20.86 -11.18 -18.24
C ALA A 266 20.17 -9.81 -18.24
N MET A 267 18.86 -9.79 -18.44
CA MET A 267 18.04 -8.58 -18.47
C MET A 267 16.82 -8.68 -17.56
N GLN A 268 16.09 -7.58 -17.39
CA GLN A 268 14.86 -7.53 -16.61
C GLN A 268 13.94 -8.74 -16.85
N GLY A 269 13.46 -9.35 -15.76
CA GLY A 269 12.60 -10.52 -15.72
C GLY A 269 13.33 -11.86 -15.81
N ASP A 270 14.62 -11.89 -16.12
CA ASP A 270 15.41 -13.12 -16.14
C ASP A 270 15.73 -13.59 -14.73
N ARG A 271 15.59 -14.91 -14.51
CA ARG A 271 16.08 -15.59 -13.31
C ARG A 271 17.47 -16.14 -13.58
N VAL A 272 18.47 -15.63 -12.86
CA VAL A 272 19.88 -15.93 -13.09
C VAL A 272 20.61 -16.25 -11.78
N GLY A 273 21.56 -17.17 -11.85
CA GLY A 273 22.59 -17.36 -10.83
C GLY A 273 23.84 -16.59 -11.24
N ILE A 274 24.25 -15.63 -10.42
CA ILE A 274 25.43 -14.77 -10.65
C ILE A 274 26.52 -15.18 -9.68
N CYS A 275 27.67 -15.60 -10.21
CA CYS A 275 28.86 -15.87 -9.42
C CYS A 275 29.76 -14.62 -9.38
N VAL A 276 30.13 -14.19 -8.18
CA VAL A 276 30.98 -13.04 -7.94
C VAL A 276 32.20 -13.41 -7.10
N THR A 277 33.15 -12.48 -6.98
CA THR A 277 34.27 -12.61 -6.05
C THR A 277 33.77 -12.89 -4.62
N GLN A 278 34.47 -13.80 -3.93
CA GLN A 278 34.06 -14.34 -2.63
C GLN A 278 33.74 -13.25 -1.60
N PHE A 279 32.63 -13.44 -0.90
CA PHE A 279 32.25 -12.74 0.33
C PHE A 279 31.39 -13.68 1.20
N ASP A 280 31.21 -13.33 2.48
CA ASP A 280 30.42 -14.16 3.41
C ASP A 280 28.93 -14.15 3.03
N PRO A 281 28.34 -15.31 2.65
CA PRO A 281 26.91 -15.39 2.31
C PRO A 281 25.98 -14.98 3.45
N LYS A 282 26.43 -15.08 4.71
CA LYS A 282 25.62 -14.69 5.88
C LYS A 282 25.30 -13.19 5.92
N LEU A 283 26.08 -12.37 5.21
CA LEU A 283 25.84 -10.94 5.09
C LEU A 283 24.69 -10.61 4.14
N LEU A 284 24.26 -11.58 3.31
CA LEU A 284 23.21 -11.41 2.32
C LEU A 284 22.41 -12.70 2.14
N GLU A 285 21.48 -12.99 3.05
CA GLU A 285 20.55 -14.12 2.84
C GLU A 285 19.52 -13.79 1.74
N ARG A 286 18.91 -12.61 1.83
CA ARG A 286 18.03 -11.99 0.83
C ARG A 286 18.28 -10.50 0.79
N GLY A 287 18.17 -9.90 -0.39
CA GLY A 287 18.38 -8.46 -0.52
C GLY A 287 18.47 -8.00 -1.95
N LEU A 288 19.00 -6.80 -2.13
CA LEU A 288 19.16 -6.18 -3.44
C LEU A 288 20.64 -6.08 -3.80
N VAL A 289 20.94 -6.45 -5.04
CA VAL A 289 22.22 -6.19 -5.70
C VAL A 289 21.93 -5.23 -6.84
N CYS A 290 22.77 -4.22 -7.06
CA CYS A 290 22.48 -3.19 -8.04
C CYS A 290 23.72 -2.66 -8.74
N THR A 291 23.52 -1.82 -9.76
CA THR A 291 24.60 -0.96 -10.27
C THR A 291 25.11 -0.08 -9.13
N PRO A 292 26.43 0.03 -8.90
CA PRO A 292 26.97 0.79 -7.78
C PRO A 292 26.43 2.23 -7.68
N GLY A 293 26.08 2.66 -6.48
CA GLY A 293 25.55 3.99 -6.19
C GLY A 293 24.10 4.24 -6.62
N THR A 294 23.38 3.22 -7.13
CA THR A 294 22.00 3.39 -7.60
C THR A 294 20.99 3.43 -6.45
N LEU A 295 21.07 2.46 -5.54
CA LEU A 295 20.09 2.31 -4.47
C LEU A 295 20.51 3.14 -3.26
N THR A 296 19.57 3.93 -2.75
CA THR A 296 19.78 4.79 -1.59
C THR A 296 19.01 4.27 -0.39
N LEU A 297 19.59 4.47 0.80
CA LEU A 297 18.94 4.20 2.07
C LEU A 297 17.95 5.33 2.38
N ILE A 298 16.69 5.01 2.67
CA ILE A 298 15.64 5.98 2.95
C ILE A 298 15.14 5.87 4.39
N HIS A 299 14.80 7.01 4.99
CA HIS A 299 14.33 7.16 6.36
C HIS A 299 12.82 7.42 6.44
N ALA A 300 12.27 8.02 5.38
CA ALA A 300 10.84 8.23 5.21
C ALA A 300 10.46 8.09 3.74
N ALA A 301 9.16 8.00 3.47
CA ALA A 301 8.63 7.88 2.11
C ALA A 301 7.26 8.56 2.00
N ILE A 302 7.00 9.20 0.86
CA ILE A 302 5.66 9.64 0.48
C ILE A 302 5.15 8.73 -0.63
N LEU A 303 3.93 8.23 -0.49
CA LEU A 303 3.27 7.37 -1.47
C LEU A 303 1.81 7.75 -1.66
N LYS A 304 1.30 7.52 -2.88
CA LYS A 304 -0.14 7.50 -3.16
C LYS A 304 -0.69 6.16 -2.69
N VAL A 305 -1.72 6.18 -1.85
CA VAL A 305 -2.25 4.99 -1.17
C VAL A 305 -3.70 4.70 -1.54
N LYS A 306 -4.02 3.41 -1.60
CA LYS A 306 -5.39 2.90 -1.69
C LYS A 306 -5.62 1.89 -0.57
N LYS A 307 -6.74 2.05 0.14
CA LYS A 307 -7.17 1.09 1.16
C LYS A 307 -7.58 -0.21 0.49
N ILE A 308 -7.17 -1.34 1.06
CA ILE A 308 -7.59 -2.66 0.59
C ILE A 308 -9.02 -2.92 1.05
N ARG A 309 -9.93 -3.18 0.10
CA ARG A 309 -11.38 -3.35 0.35
C ARG A 309 -11.72 -4.45 1.36
N PHE A 310 -10.91 -5.50 1.43
CA PHE A 310 -11.12 -6.62 2.34
C PHE A 310 -10.58 -6.39 3.75
N PHE A 311 -9.84 -5.29 3.96
CA PHE A 311 -9.36 -4.90 5.28
C PHE A 311 -10.45 -4.21 6.08
N LYS A 312 -10.99 -4.92 7.08
CA LYS A 312 -12.06 -4.41 7.94
C LYS A 312 -11.59 -3.39 8.97
N GLY A 313 -10.29 -3.31 9.25
CA GLY A 313 -9.74 -2.39 10.24
C GLY A 313 -9.74 -0.92 9.79
N ALA A 314 -9.68 -0.02 10.77
CA ALA A 314 -9.39 1.39 10.55
C ALA A 314 -7.88 1.60 10.36
N CYS A 315 -7.49 2.35 9.33
CA CYS A 315 -6.10 2.72 9.06
C CYS A 315 -5.83 4.11 9.64
N GLN A 316 -5.58 4.17 10.95
CA GLN A 316 -5.43 5.45 11.66
C GLN A 316 -4.07 6.11 11.42
N THR A 317 -4.08 7.43 11.31
CA THR A 317 -2.86 8.25 11.33
C THR A 317 -2.15 8.09 12.68
N LYS A 318 -0.81 8.06 12.64
CA LYS A 318 0.14 7.73 13.71
C LYS A 318 0.16 6.27 14.17
N ALA A 319 -0.64 5.40 13.56
CA ALA A 319 -0.51 3.97 13.82
C ALA A 319 0.84 3.44 13.31
N LYS A 320 1.37 2.43 14.00
CA LYS A 320 2.50 1.64 13.52
C LYS A 320 1.97 0.47 12.68
N ILE A 321 2.57 0.26 11.52
CA ILE A 321 2.18 -0.82 10.60
C ILE A 321 3.42 -1.47 9.98
N HIS A 322 3.30 -2.74 9.61
CA HIS A 322 4.33 -3.41 8.84
C HIS A 322 4.26 -2.93 7.38
N ILE A 323 5.33 -2.30 6.91
CA ILE A 323 5.49 -1.88 5.53
C ILE A 323 6.43 -2.85 4.83
N THR A 324 5.96 -3.46 3.73
CA THR A 324 6.78 -4.31 2.87
C THR A 324 7.11 -3.57 1.58
N MET A 325 8.41 -3.52 1.25
CA MET A 325 8.98 -2.90 0.05
C MET A 325 10.00 -3.87 -0.56
N GLY A 326 9.63 -4.52 -1.67
CA GLY A 326 10.44 -5.59 -2.25
C GLY A 326 10.57 -6.77 -1.28
N HIS A 327 11.82 -7.10 -0.90
CA HIS A 327 12.13 -8.19 0.02
C HIS A 327 12.26 -7.75 1.49
N GLU A 328 12.21 -6.44 1.77
CA GLU A 328 12.32 -5.92 3.13
C GLU A 328 10.94 -5.59 3.71
N THR A 329 10.74 -5.95 4.98
CA THR A 329 9.58 -5.53 5.76
C THR A 329 10.05 -4.82 7.02
N VAL A 330 9.64 -3.56 7.18
CA VAL A 330 9.99 -2.72 8.33
C VAL A 330 8.73 -2.18 9.00
N MET A 331 8.82 -1.84 10.28
CA MET A 331 7.77 -1.08 10.95
C MET A 331 7.88 0.40 10.59
N ALA A 332 6.75 1.02 10.29
CA ALA A 332 6.66 2.46 10.03
C ALA A 332 5.49 3.10 10.77
N ARG A 333 5.66 4.35 11.20
CA ARG A 333 4.55 5.21 11.58
C ARG A 333 3.95 5.83 10.31
N VAL A 334 2.62 5.79 10.19
CA VAL A 334 1.94 6.27 8.99
C VAL A 334 1.13 7.53 9.28
N GLN A 335 1.15 8.51 8.38
CA GLN A 335 0.28 9.68 8.44
C GLN A 335 -0.42 9.90 7.10
N PHE A 336 -1.75 9.94 7.13
CA PHE A 336 -2.59 10.06 5.93
C PHE A 336 -3.01 11.51 5.66
N PHE A 337 -3.12 11.83 4.38
CA PHE A 337 -3.59 13.12 3.88
C PHE A 337 -4.13 12.96 2.45
N GLY A 338 -4.95 13.90 2.00
CA GLY A 338 -5.58 13.82 0.68
C GLY A 338 -5.80 15.18 0.03
N SER A 339 -6.28 15.12 -1.21
CA SER A 339 -6.71 16.28 -2.00
C SER A 339 -8.15 16.07 -2.44
N GLN A 340 -8.85 17.17 -2.66
CA GLN A 340 -10.19 17.21 -3.24
C GLN A 340 -10.16 17.46 -4.75
N ASP A 341 -8.98 17.70 -5.33
CA ASP A 341 -8.84 17.93 -6.77
C ASP A 341 -9.26 16.67 -7.54
N SER A 342 -10.22 16.82 -8.45
CA SER A 342 -10.84 15.72 -9.19
C SER A 342 -10.00 15.17 -10.34
N ILE A 343 -8.81 15.72 -10.57
CA ILE A 343 -7.95 15.33 -11.68
C ILE A 343 -7.15 14.08 -11.30
N GLU A 344 -7.55 12.94 -11.87
CA GLU A 344 -6.76 11.71 -11.85
C GLU A 344 -5.59 11.78 -12.83
N GLU A 345 -4.59 12.61 -12.51
CA GLU A 345 -3.29 12.48 -13.18
C GLU A 345 -2.52 11.29 -12.59
N GLU A 346 -1.92 10.49 -13.48
CA GLU A 346 -0.86 9.55 -13.12
C GLU A 346 0.40 10.34 -12.73
N GLU A 347 0.35 10.95 -11.54
CA GLU A 347 1.47 11.71 -11.01
C GLU A 347 2.66 10.75 -10.78
N THR A 348 3.71 10.95 -11.58
CA THR A 348 4.98 10.21 -11.47
C THR A 348 5.86 10.72 -10.33
N HIS A 349 5.54 11.90 -9.78
CA HIS A 349 6.25 12.61 -8.73
C HIS A 349 5.25 13.26 -7.76
N PHE A 350 5.69 13.52 -6.53
CA PHE A 350 4.85 14.21 -5.54
C PHE A 350 5.00 15.73 -5.65
N ASP A 351 3.88 16.46 -5.71
CA ASP A 351 3.88 17.92 -5.85
C ASP A 351 3.87 18.64 -4.48
N PHE A 352 5.03 19.17 -4.09
CA PHE A 352 5.17 19.96 -2.85
C PHE A 352 4.52 21.36 -2.90
N THR A 353 4.09 21.82 -4.06
CA THR A 353 3.49 23.15 -4.22
C THR A 353 2.02 23.16 -3.80
N LYS A 354 1.31 22.04 -3.99
CA LYS A 354 -0.09 21.84 -3.62
C LYS A 354 -0.30 21.76 -2.12
N GLU A 355 -1.53 22.04 -1.69
CA GLU A 355 -1.96 21.89 -0.30
C GLU A 355 -2.76 20.60 -0.13
N TYR A 356 -2.57 19.93 1.00
CA TYR A 356 -3.21 18.66 1.27
C TYR A 356 -3.98 18.71 2.59
N LEU A 357 -5.18 18.16 2.59
CA LEU A 357 -6.00 18.03 3.79
C LEU A 357 -5.53 16.82 4.60
N TYR A 358 -5.19 17.05 5.86
CA TYR A 358 -4.86 15.99 6.80
C TYR A 358 -6.06 15.07 7.04
N GLN A 359 -5.78 13.77 7.26
CA GLN A 359 -6.79 12.76 7.55
C GLN A 359 -6.45 12.01 8.84
N ASP A 360 -7.45 11.81 9.70
CA ASP A 360 -7.27 11.01 10.93
C ASP A 360 -7.19 9.50 10.61
N GLU A 361 -7.73 9.08 9.46
CA GLU A 361 -7.58 7.72 8.94
C GLU A 361 -7.63 7.67 7.41
N LEU A 362 -7.17 6.56 6.81
CA LEU A 362 -7.31 6.29 5.39
C LEU A 362 -8.74 5.81 5.07
N TYR A 363 -9.41 6.52 4.18
CA TYR A 363 -10.77 6.21 3.75
C TYR A 363 -10.79 5.18 2.61
N GLY A 364 -11.81 4.31 2.59
CA GLY A 364 -12.04 3.38 1.49
C GLY A 364 -12.86 4.02 0.36
N GLN A 365 -12.80 3.44 -0.85
CA GLN A 365 -13.59 3.92 -2.00
C GLN A 365 -15.11 3.81 -1.79
N GLU A 366 -15.59 2.95 -0.88
CA GLU A 366 -17.01 2.81 -0.54
C GLU A 366 -17.58 3.99 0.28
N GLY A 367 -16.72 4.89 0.79
CA GLY A 367 -17.14 6.11 1.47
C GLY A 367 -17.72 7.18 0.53
N ALA A 368 -17.55 7.03 -0.79
CA ALA A 368 -18.03 7.99 -1.77
C ALA A 368 -19.55 7.88 -2.05
N SER A 369 -20.19 6.75 -1.70
CA SER A 369 -21.56 6.44 -2.15
C SER A 369 -22.55 6.04 -1.04
N LYS A 370 -22.16 6.01 0.24
CA LYS A 370 -23.06 5.76 1.39
C LYS A 370 -23.55 7.04 2.09
N GLY A 371 -23.81 8.10 1.32
CA GLY A 371 -24.36 9.38 1.81
C GLY A 371 -25.86 9.57 1.61
N LYS A 372 -26.61 8.54 1.18
CA LYS A 372 -28.07 8.56 1.05
C LYS A 372 -28.61 7.22 1.51
N GLU A 373 -29.03 7.15 2.77
CA GLU A 373 -29.89 6.14 3.41
C GLU A 373 -29.38 5.84 4.81
N ASN A 374 -29.60 6.79 5.72
CA ASN A 374 -30.19 6.54 7.04
C ASN A 374 -30.32 7.89 7.75
N GLY A 375 -31.56 8.35 7.86
CA GLY A 375 -31.92 9.56 8.57
C GLY A 375 -31.77 9.36 10.07
N THR A 376 -30.73 9.95 10.65
CA THR A 376 -30.66 10.38 12.04
C THR A 376 -29.77 11.61 12.07
N ALA A 377 -30.36 12.72 12.51
CA ALA A 377 -29.75 14.04 12.49
C ALA A 377 -28.81 14.21 13.68
N ASP A 378 -27.53 13.91 13.48
CA ASP A 378 -26.43 14.53 14.21
C ASP A 378 -25.47 15.15 13.18
N SER A 379 -25.45 16.47 13.15
CA SER A 379 -24.72 17.29 12.20
C SER A 379 -23.24 17.36 12.55
N GLU A 380 -22.50 16.28 12.34
CA GLU A 380 -21.06 16.36 12.04
C GLU A 380 -20.88 16.38 10.52
N ALA A 381 -20.22 17.43 10.02
CA ALA A 381 -19.99 17.61 8.59
C ALA A 381 -19.31 16.37 7.99
N VAL A 382 -20.05 15.60 7.19
CA VAL A 382 -19.51 14.49 6.40
C VAL A 382 -18.46 15.06 5.47
N GLN A 383 -17.18 14.94 5.85
CA GLN A 383 -16.07 15.32 4.99
C GLN A 383 -16.17 14.49 3.71
N ALA A 384 -16.41 15.16 2.58
CA ALA A 384 -16.42 14.53 1.27
C ALA A 384 -15.14 13.70 1.11
N SER A 385 -15.29 12.42 0.75
CA SER A 385 -14.17 11.51 0.61
C SER A 385 -13.19 12.07 -0.43
N PRO A 386 -11.90 12.18 -0.09
CA PRO A 386 -10.87 12.68 -1.02
C PRO A 386 -10.85 11.83 -2.29
N SER A 387 -10.66 12.48 -3.45
CA SER A 387 -10.45 11.77 -4.74
C SER A 387 -9.16 10.95 -4.68
N GLN A 388 -8.14 11.49 -4.03
CA GLN A 388 -6.82 10.89 -3.92
C GLN A 388 -6.27 11.02 -2.51
N GLN A 389 -5.59 9.97 -2.06
CA GLN A 389 -5.02 9.86 -0.73
C GLN A 389 -3.54 9.49 -0.83
N TRP A 390 -2.76 10.04 0.08
CA TRP A 390 -1.33 9.82 0.23
C TRP A 390 -1.03 9.44 1.69
N ALA A 391 0.12 8.82 1.87
CA ALA A 391 0.67 8.49 3.16
C ALA A 391 2.13 8.95 3.24
N LEU A 392 2.47 9.58 4.36
CA LEU A 392 3.84 9.73 4.82
C LEU A 392 4.17 8.52 5.71
N LEU A 393 5.22 7.78 5.34
CA LEU A 393 5.80 6.71 6.14
C LEU A 393 7.06 7.20 6.80
N GLU A 394 7.18 6.97 8.09
CA GLU A 394 8.39 7.22 8.87
C GLU A 394 8.88 5.88 9.40
N PHE A 395 10.00 5.40 8.84
CA PHE A 395 10.49 4.06 9.14
C PHE A 395 11.24 4.02 10.47
N GLU A 396 11.02 2.98 11.29
CA GLU A 396 11.78 2.80 12.52
C GLU A 396 13.24 2.45 12.25
N LYS A 397 13.49 1.76 11.14
CA LYS A 397 14.82 1.48 10.61
C LYS A 397 14.88 1.92 9.15
N PRO A 398 15.98 2.50 8.68
CA PRO A 398 16.10 2.87 7.28
C PRO A 398 16.02 1.65 6.36
N VAL A 399 15.47 1.83 5.17
CA VAL A 399 15.19 0.77 4.18
C VAL A 399 15.87 1.07 2.87
N ILE A 400 16.33 0.04 2.16
CA ILE A 400 16.83 0.18 0.79
C ILE A 400 15.72 -0.23 -0.16
N CYS A 401 15.36 0.64 -1.10
CA CYS A 401 14.32 0.32 -2.06
C CYS A 401 14.60 0.91 -3.46
N PRO A 402 14.13 0.23 -4.53
CA PRO A 402 14.11 0.81 -5.86
C PRO A 402 13.19 2.04 -5.91
N GLN A 403 13.44 2.93 -6.87
CA GLN A 403 12.49 3.99 -7.19
C GLN A 403 11.16 3.38 -7.69
N LYS A 404 10.04 4.05 -7.38
CA LYS A 404 8.69 3.66 -7.82
C LYS A 404 8.26 2.24 -7.41
N CYS A 405 8.92 1.65 -6.40
CA CYS A 405 8.59 0.31 -5.95
C CYS A 405 7.17 0.22 -5.37
N LEU A 406 6.59 -0.97 -5.46
CA LEU A 406 5.33 -1.28 -4.80
C LEU A 406 5.54 -1.32 -3.28
N VAL A 407 4.61 -0.71 -2.55
CA VAL A 407 4.59 -0.63 -1.09
C VAL A 407 3.27 -1.23 -0.58
N ILE A 408 3.35 -2.14 0.38
CA ILE A 408 2.18 -2.76 1.02
C ILE A 408 2.23 -2.55 2.53
N GLY A 409 1.19 -1.94 3.09
CA GLY A 409 0.98 -1.82 4.53
C GLY A 409 0.11 -2.96 5.05
N SER A 410 0.53 -3.60 6.16
CA SER A 410 -0.10 -4.80 6.71
C SER A 410 -0.05 -4.87 8.24
N ARG A 411 -1.05 -5.50 8.86
CA ARG A 411 -1.09 -5.79 10.30
C ARG A 411 -0.74 -7.24 10.56
N LEU A 412 0.56 -7.55 10.55
CA LEU A 412 1.06 -8.91 10.68
C LEU A 412 1.08 -9.44 12.12
N ASP A 413 0.91 -8.57 13.12
CA ASP A 413 0.79 -8.94 14.54
C ASP A 413 -0.58 -9.56 14.89
N THR A 414 -1.51 -9.56 13.94
CA THR A 414 -2.85 -10.14 14.12
C THR A 414 -2.75 -11.67 14.10
N ASP A 415 -3.65 -12.34 14.83
CA ASP A 415 -3.71 -13.80 14.88
C ASP A 415 -3.66 -14.42 13.46
N ILE A 416 -2.80 -15.42 13.28
CA ILE A 416 -2.57 -16.14 12.02
C ILE A 416 -3.83 -16.90 11.60
N HIS A 417 -4.70 -17.25 12.55
CA HIS A 417 -5.97 -17.92 12.31
C HIS A 417 -7.15 -16.96 12.15
N ALA A 418 -6.93 -15.64 12.19
CA ALA A 418 -7.99 -14.67 11.99
C ALA A 418 -8.59 -14.78 10.57
N ASN A 419 -9.92 -14.81 10.50
CA ASN A 419 -10.67 -14.83 9.24
C ASN A 419 -10.81 -13.43 8.59
N THR A 420 -9.81 -12.58 8.75
CA THR A 420 -9.80 -11.21 8.21
C THR A 420 -8.53 -10.98 7.41
N CYS A 421 -8.63 -10.17 6.35
CA CYS A 421 -7.48 -9.78 5.56
C CYS A 421 -6.53 -8.93 6.42
N ARG A 422 -5.24 -9.28 6.41
CA ARG A 422 -4.20 -8.55 7.17
C ARG A 422 -3.54 -7.43 6.37
N LEU A 423 -3.74 -7.39 5.05
CA LEU A 423 -3.22 -6.36 4.16
C LEU A 423 -4.13 -5.14 4.24
N ALA A 424 -3.61 -4.00 4.68
CA ALA A 424 -4.41 -2.82 5.01
C ALA A 424 -4.53 -1.82 3.85
N PHE A 425 -3.41 -1.53 3.20
CA PHE A 425 -3.35 -0.61 2.07
C PHE A 425 -2.17 -0.95 1.17
N HIS A 426 -2.21 -0.45 -0.05
CA HIS A 426 -1.10 -0.55 -1.00
C HIS A 426 -0.91 0.78 -1.73
N GLY A 427 0.28 0.97 -2.30
CA GLY A 427 0.63 2.17 -3.03
C GLY A 427 1.96 2.02 -3.76
N ARG A 428 2.32 3.04 -4.53
CA ARG A 428 3.64 3.15 -5.15
C ARG A 428 4.42 4.27 -4.51
N LEU A 429 5.71 4.02 -4.26
CA LEU A 429 6.63 5.03 -3.76
C LEU A 429 6.71 6.19 -4.76
N LEU A 430 6.40 7.41 -4.31
CA LEU A 430 6.50 8.63 -5.12
C LEU A 430 7.77 9.41 -4.77
N GLU A 431 7.97 9.69 -3.49
CA GLU A 431 9.10 10.48 -3.01
C GLU A 431 9.88 9.71 -1.93
N PRO A 432 11.08 9.19 -2.23
CA PRO A 432 11.99 8.64 -1.24
C PRO A 432 12.67 9.77 -0.44
N VAL A 433 12.72 9.64 0.89
CA VAL A 433 13.38 10.63 1.75
C VAL A 433 14.68 10.05 2.33
N VAL A 434 15.81 10.50 1.78
CA VAL A 434 17.16 10.01 2.13
C VAL A 434 17.74 10.71 3.36
N ASP A 435 17.45 12.00 3.55
CA ASP A 435 18.00 12.78 4.66
C ASP A 435 17.49 12.27 6.00
N LYS A 436 18.38 12.00 6.95
CA LYS A 436 18.04 11.59 8.31
C LYS A 436 17.34 12.72 9.09
N ASN A 437 17.65 13.98 8.78
CA ASN A 437 17.07 15.16 9.41
C ASN A 437 15.87 15.71 8.62
N TYR A 438 15.16 14.84 7.89
CA TYR A 438 14.01 15.19 7.06
C TYR A 438 12.91 15.97 7.76
N SER A 439 12.83 15.89 9.09
CA SER A 439 11.90 16.66 9.90
C SER A 439 12.10 18.18 9.78
N GLU A 440 13.32 18.63 9.47
CA GLU A 440 13.67 20.04 9.30
C GLU A 440 13.83 20.43 7.83
N THR A 441 14.18 19.48 6.96
CA THR A 441 14.51 19.75 5.55
C THR A 441 13.36 19.46 4.58
N VAL A 442 12.61 18.39 4.81
CA VAL A 442 11.55 17.90 3.90
C VAL A 442 10.15 18.18 4.43
N LEU A 443 9.87 17.86 5.70
CA LEU A 443 8.53 18.03 6.28
C LEU A 443 8.04 19.49 6.19
N PRO A 444 8.84 20.54 6.41
CA PRO A 444 8.37 21.92 6.27
C PRO A 444 7.92 22.31 4.85
N LYS A 445 8.36 21.57 3.83
CA LYS A 445 7.91 21.75 2.43
C LYS A 445 6.54 21.13 2.19
N LEU A 446 6.14 20.15 3.02
CA LEU A 446 4.89 19.42 2.88
C LEU A 446 3.72 20.22 3.50
N LYS A 447 2.88 20.81 2.63
CA LYS A 447 1.77 21.69 3.02
C LYS A 447 0.50 20.92 3.44
N VAL A 448 0.63 20.05 4.44
CA VAL A 448 -0.51 19.32 5.01
C VAL A 448 -1.16 20.16 6.12
N PHE A 449 -2.46 20.44 6.00
CA PHE A 449 -3.21 21.27 6.94
C PHE A 449 -4.41 20.58 7.57
N LYS A 450 -4.82 21.04 8.76
CA LYS A 450 -6.12 20.76 9.37
C LYS A 450 -6.97 22.02 9.34
N ASN A 451 -8.21 21.90 8.90
CA ASN A 451 -9.23 22.92 9.15
C ASN A 451 -9.57 22.91 10.63
N LYS A 452 -9.45 24.06 11.29
CA LYS A 452 -9.79 24.24 12.69
C LYS A 452 -10.82 25.34 12.82
N SER A 453 -11.89 25.02 13.53
CA SER A 453 -12.84 26.01 14.04
C SER A 453 -12.61 26.18 15.54
N LYS A 454 -12.71 27.41 16.02
CA LYS A 454 -12.80 27.72 17.43
C LYS A 454 -14.02 28.61 17.64
N GLU A 455 -14.73 28.35 18.74
CA GLU A 455 -15.89 29.12 19.14
C GLU A 455 -15.66 29.76 20.51
N GLY A 456 -16.17 30.97 20.65
CA GLY A 456 -16.11 31.76 21.87
C GLY A 456 -17.34 32.63 22.00
N MET A 457 -17.31 33.54 22.97
CA MET A 457 -18.41 34.45 23.24
C MET A 457 -17.91 35.87 23.35
N VAL A 458 -18.72 36.82 22.91
CA VAL A 458 -18.53 38.23 23.25
C VAL A 458 -18.90 38.44 24.72
N GLU A 459 -17.97 38.99 25.50
CA GLU A 459 -18.21 39.31 26.91
C GLU A 459 -18.83 40.69 27.07
N ARG A 460 -18.28 41.69 26.37
CA ARG A 460 -18.73 43.08 26.40
C ARG A 460 -18.22 43.85 25.20
N MET A 461 -18.94 44.90 24.82
CA MET A 461 -18.43 45.96 23.94
C MET A 461 -17.57 46.95 24.75
N THR A 462 -16.54 47.50 24.11
CA THR A 462 -15.76 48.63 24.64
C THR A 462 -16.20 49.92 23.99
N ASP A 463 -16.37 49.88 22.67
CA ASP A 463 -16.89 50.95 21.82
C ASP A 463 -17.69 50.32 20.65
N GLU A 464 -18.19 51.14 19.72
CA GLU A 464 -19.01 50.70 18.58
C GLU A 464 -18.25 49.84 17.56
N TYR A 465 -16.92 49.81 17.63
CA TYR A 465 -16.04 49.09 16.71
C TYR A 465 -15.24 47.98 17.39
N THR A 466 -15.28 47.87 18.73
CA THR A 466 -14.39 47.00 19.50
C THR A 466 -15.15 46.21 20.54
N VAL A 467 -15.00 44.89 20.48
CA VAL A 467 -15.57 43.96 21.47
C VAL A 467 -14.49 43.12 22.14
N ILE A 468 -14.75 42.75 23.40
CA ILE A 468 -13.91 41.84 24.16
C ILE A 468 -14.51 40.44 24.08
N GLY A 469 -13.78 39.53 23.44
CA GLY A 469 -14.10 38.12 23.37
C GLY A 469 -13.54 37.34 24.57
N ARG A 470 -14.23 36.27 24.96
CA ARG A 470 -13.79 35.29 25.94
C ARG A 470 -14.06 33.86 25.44
N SER A 471 -13.46 32.88 26.12
CA SER A 471 -13.68 31.44 25.90
C SER A 471 -13.24 30.87 24.54
N LEU A 472 -12.68 31.68 23.63
CA LEU A 472 -12.10 31.20 22.36
C LEU A 472 -10.73 30.54 22.56
N PHE A 473 -9.97 30.99 23.57
CA PHE A 473 -8.60 30.54 23.86
C PHE A 473 -8.47 30.08 25.31
N LYS A 474 -7.72 28.99 25.53
CA LYS A 474 -7.28 28.60 26.88
C LYS A 474 -6.25 29.61 27.40
N LYS A 475 -6.13 29.79 28.72
CA LYS A 475 -5.21 30.76 29.36
C LYS A 475 -3.75 30.64 28.88
N GLU A 476 -3.31 29.43 28.58
CA GLU A 476 -1.94 29.10 28.13
C GLU A 476 -1.71 29.35 26.63
N THR A 477 -2.75 29.75 25.87
CA THR A 477 -2.64 29.92 24.42
C THR A 477 -1.92 31.23 24.09
N ASN A 478 -0.88 31.17 23.25
CA ASN A 478 -0.25 32.38 22.74
C ASN A 478 -1.17 33.08 21.71
N ILE A 479 -1.89 34.11 22.16
CA ILE A 479 -2.86 34.88 21.35
C ILE A 479 -2.18 35.63 20.20
N GLN A 480 -0.88 35.97 20.32
CA GLN A 480 -0.13 36.66 19.26
C GLN A 480 -0.17 35.92 17.92
N LEU A 481 -0.24 34.59 17.94
CA LEU A 481 -0.33 33.76 16.73
C LEU A 481 -1.65 33.92 15.95
N PHE A 482 -2.66 34.51 16.58
CA PHE A 482 -4.01 34.69 16.03
C PHE A 482 -4.32 36.15 15.69
N VAL A 483 -3.40 37.07 15.98
CA VAL A 483 -3.57 38.49 15.67
C VAL A 483 -3.62 38.68 14.16
N GLY A 484 -4.58 39.48 13.69
CA GLY A 484 -4.84 39.72 12.27
C GLY A 484 -5.80 38.71 11.62
N LEU A 485 -6.18 37.62 12.30
CA LEU A 485 -7.17 36.70 11.78
C LEU A 485 -8.59 37.26 11.93
N LYS A 486 -9.40 37.08 10.90
CA LYS A 486 -10.81 37.45 10.89
C LYS A 486 -11.65 36.48 11.72
N VAL A 487 -12.68 36.99 12.36
CA VAL A 487 -13.68 36.25 13.13
C VAL A 487 -15.06 36.68 12.71
N LYS A 488 -16.04 35.77 12.81
CA LYS A 488 -17.45 36.06 12.53
C LYS A 488 -18.26 36.03 13.80
N LEU A 489 -19.08 37.04 14.01
CA LEU A 489 -20.08 37.04 15.07
C LEU A 489 -21.33 36.27 14.63
N SER A 490 -22.07 35.68 15.57
CA SER A 490 -23.37 35.03 15.29
C SER A 490 -24.41 35.99 14.73
N THR A 491 -24.21 37.29 14.91
CA THR A 491 -25.02 38.39 14.39
C THR A 491 -24.64 38.79 12.96
N GLY A 492 -23.63 38.17 12.37
CA GLY A 492 -23.24 38.33 10.97
C GLY A 492 -22.07 39.30 10.72
N GLU A 493 -21.64 40.08 11.72
CA GLU A 493 -20.49 40.98 11.55
C GLU A 493 -19.16 40.25 11.47
N GLU A 494 -18.26 40.77 10.63
CA GLU A 494 -16.87 40.31 10.53
C GLU A 494 -15.95 41.25 11.33
N GLY A 495 -15.11 40.66 12.18
CA GLY A 495 -14.09 41.36 12.95
C GLY A 495 -12.70 40.78 12.74
N VAL A 496 -11.68 41.41 13.33
CA VAL A 496 -10.27 41.02 13.29
C VAL A 496 -9.72 41.00 14.70
N ILE A 497 -8.98 39.94 15.06
CA ILE A 497 -8.35 39.83 16.37
C ILE A 497 -7.16 40.81 16.45
N GLU A 498 -7.18 41.74 17.41
CA GLU A 498 -6.08 42.70 17.60
C GLU A 498 -5.04 42.22 18.62
N GLY A 499 -5.43 41.39 19.58
CA GLY A 499 -4.50 40.93 20.62
C GLY A 499 -5.18 40.43 21.89
N GLY A 500 -4.34 40.00 22.85
CA GLY A 500 -4.81 39.58 24.17
C GLY A 500 -5.32 40.75 25.02
N PHE A 501 -6.23 40.47 25.95
CA PHE A 501 -6.78 41.44 26.89
C PHE A 501 -6.69 40.91 28.33
N GLY A 502 -5.75 41.44 29.11
CA GLY A 502 -5.52 41.01 30.50
C GLY A 502 -4.98 39.57 30.64
N GLN A 503 -5.10 38.98 31.84
CA GLN A 503 -4.49 37.69 32.19
C GLN A 503 -5.41 36.45 32.03
N SER A 504 -6.58 36.60 31.41
CA SER A 504 -7.67 35.60 31.49
C SER A 504 -8.05 34.92 30.17
N GLY A 505 -7.17 34.91 29.17
CA GLY A 505 -7.46 34.34 27.84
C GLY A 505 -8.51 35.12 27.05
N LYS A 506 -8.83 36.35 27.49
CA LYS A 506 -9.67 37.29 26.76
C LYS A 506 -8.87 37.95 25.65
N PHE A 507 -9.56 38.43 24.64
CA PHE A 507 -8.94 39.01 23.45
C PHE A 507 -9.81 40.15 22.91
N LYS A 508 -9.17 41.08 22.21
CA LYS A 508 -9.84 42.20 21.54
C LYS A 508 -10.16 41.82 20.10
N ILE A 509 -11.36 42.15 19.67
CA ILE A 509 -11.82 42.02 18.29
C ILE A 509 -12.24 43.40 17.81
N ARG A 510 -11.68 43.84 16.68
CA ARG A 510 -12.09 45.05 15.99
C ARG A 510 -12.99 44.73 14.82
N ILE A 511 -14.09 45.45 14.67
CA ILE A 511 -15.13 45.25 13.68
C ILE A 511 -15.11 46.47 12.77
N PRO A 512 -14.47 46.39 11.58
CA PRO A 512 -14.20 47.57 10.75
C PRO A 512 -15.47 48.30 10.29
N GLN A 513 -16.58 47.58 10.14
CA GLN A 513 -17.87 48.11 9.68
C GLN A 513 -18.76 48.61 10.84
N GLY A 514 -18.29 48.52 12.08
CA GLY A 514 -19.09 48.80 13.28
C GLY A 514 -20.07 47.68 13.63
N LEU A 515 -20.55 47.69 14.86
CA LEU A 515 -21.56 46.75 15.35
C LEU A 515 -22.96 47.10 14.83
N GLN A 516 -23.75 46.10 14.48
CA GLN A 516 -25.15 46.34 14.10
C GLN A 516 -25.97 46.84 15.30
N PRO A 517 -27.03 47.66 15.08
CA PRO A 517 -27.85 48.18 16.18
C PRO A 517 -28.45 47.09 17.08
N GLY A 518 -28.87 45.96 16.49
CA GLY A 518 -29.38 44.80 17.24
C GLY A 518 -28.31 44.18 18.15
N THR A 519 -27.06 44.11 17.68
CA THR A 519 -25.91 43.64 18.45
C THR A 519 -25.60 44.56 19.64
N VAL A 520 -25.61 45.88 19.42
CA VAL A 520 -25.36 46.88 20.46
C VAL A 520 -26.43 46.80 21.56
N GLN A 521 -27.69 46.62 21.21
CA GLN A 521 -28.78 46.45 22.17
C GLN A 521 -28.58 45.22 23.06
N VAL A 522 -28.19 44.08 22.48
CA VAL A 522 -27.94 42.84 23.22
C VAL A 522 -26.75 42.99 24.18
N LEU A 523 -25.64 43.59 23.73
CA LEU A 523 -24.43 43.77 24.54
C LEU A 523 -24.59 44.82 25.64
N SER A 524 -25.36 45.89 25.40
CA SER A 524 -25.66 46.92 26.40
C SER A 524 -26.64 46.45 27.48
N ALA A 525 -27.63 45.61 27.12
CA ALA A 525 -28.54 44.98 28.07
C ALA A 525 -27.83 43.98 29.00
N ALA A 526 -26.86 43.21 28.47
CA ALA A 526 -26.06 42.27 29.25
C ALA A 526 -25.12 42.97 30.25
N GLY A 527 -24.59 44.15 29.91
CA GLY A 527 -23.73 44.96 30.78
C GLY A 527 -24.45 45.54 32.02
N LYS A 528 -25.75 45.85 31.90
CA LYS A 528 -26.55 46.40 33.02
C LYS A 528 -26.93 45.35 34.08
N LYS A 529 -27.16 44.09 33.69
CA LYS A 529 -27.51 42.99 34.63
C LYS A 529 -26.40 42.64 35.64
N LYS A 530 -25.13 42.98 35.38
CA LYS A 530 -24.00 42.62 36.26
C LYS A 530 -23.68 43.63 37.36
N LYS A 531 -24.34 44.81 37.37
CA LYS A 531 -24.05 45.89 38.33
C LYS A 531 -25.07 46.07 39.45
N GLY A 532 -26.09 45.22 39.53
CA GLY A 532 -27.01 45.24 40.67
C GLY A 532 -27.91 44.01 40.74
N LYS A 533 -27.75 43.21 41.81
CA LYS A 533 -28.88 42.69 42.59
C LYS A 533 -28.39 42.03 43.89
N LYS A 534 -28.70 42.68 45.01
CA LYS A 534 -29.19 42.02 46.22
C LYS A 534 -30.72 41.93 46.08
N ALA A 535 -31.27 40.78 46.47
CA ALA A 535 -32.64 40.46 46.87
C ALA A 535 -33.82 40.44 45.85
N GLU A 536 -34.52 39.30 45.97
CA GLU A 536 -35.98 39.02 45.95
C GLU A 536 -36.75 38.70 44.65
N GLU A 537 -37.67 37.74 44.87
CA GLU A 537 -38.46 36.84 44.01
C GLU A 537 -39.75 37.49 43.47
N GLU A 538 -40.16 37.15 42.25
CA GLU A 538 -41.46 36.52 41.89
C GLU A 538 -41.74 36.51 40.37
N GLU A 539 -42.13 35.31 39.93
CA GLU A 539 -42.91 34.76 38.81
C GLU A 539 -43.11 35.38 37.38
N ALA A 540 -43.08 34.42 36.42
CA ALA A 540 -43.85 34.25 35.17
C ALA A 540 -43.50 35.02 33.86
N ALA A 541 -42.61 34.39 33.07
CA ALA A 541 -42.48 34.18 31.59
C ALA A 541 -43.20 35.11 30.54
N PRO A 542 -42.63 35.35 29.32
CA PRO A 542 -42.23 34.30 28.39
C PRO A 542 -40.78 34.36 27.87
N GLN A 543 -40.32 33.18 27.47
CA GLN A 543 -39.00 32.84 26.97
C GLN A 543 -38.70 33.46 25.59
N ALA A 544 -37.72 34.36 25.49
CA ALA A 544 -36.90 34.56 24.29
C ALA A 544 -35.64 35.38 24.60
N HIS A 545 -34.49 34.95 24.07
CA HIS A 545 -33.19 35.64 24.00
C HIS A 545 -32.32 35.73 25.27
N GLY A 546 -31.81 34.56 25.69
CA GLY A 546 -30.66 34.43 26.59
C GLY A 546 -29.39 33.88 25.91
N GLN A 547 -29.27 33.92 24.59
CA GLN A 547 -28.05 33.47 23.90
C GLN A 547 -27.10 34.66 23.72
N GLY A 548 -25.98 34.63 24.45
CA GLY A 548 -24.88 35.57 24.23
C GLY A 548 -24.31 35.45 22.81
N ILE A 549 -23.73 36.53 22.30
CA ILE A 549 -23.22 36.59 20.93
C ILE A 549 -21.99 35.69 20.80
N GLN A 550 -22.04 34.74 19.86
CA GLN A 550 -20.94 33.82 19.63
C GLN A 550 -19.91 34.42 18.68
N VAL A 551 -18.66 34.05 18.87
CA VAL A 551 -17.53 34.39 18.01
C VAL A 551 -17.01 33.10 17.41
N SER A 552 -16.94 33.01 16.09
CA SER A 552 -16.36 31.87 15.37
C SER A 552 -15.08 32.28 14.64
N LEU A 553 -14.06 31.45 14.76
CA LEU A 553 -12.77 31.60 14.09
C LEU A 553 -12.47 30.33 13.30
N GLN A 554 -12.36 30.44 11.98
CA GLN A 554 -11.98 29.34 11.10
C GLN A 554 -10.62 29.62 10.47
N PHE A 555 -9.71 28.64 10.54
CA PHE A 555 -8.36 28.78 10.00
C PHE A 555 -7.76 27.41 9.63
N LYS A 556 -6.82 27.42 8.67
CA LYS A 556 -5.93 26.32 8.35
C LYS A 556 -4.75 26.31 9.31
N LYS A 557 -4.47 25.15 9.88
CA LYS A 557 -3.25 24.89 10.65
C LYS A 557 -2.38 23.88 9.92
N TYR A 558 -1.23 24.30 9.41
CA TYR A 558 -0.25 23.38 8.82
C TYR A 558 0.43 22.55 9.90
N ILE A 559 0.58 21.26 9.64
CA ILE A 559 1.06 20.29 10.62
C ILE A 559 2.57 20.33 10.73
N PHE A 560 3.25 20.49 9.59
CA PHE A 560 4.70 20.40 9.48
C PHE A 560 5.39 21.77 9.41
N ASP A 561 4.64 22.87 9.49
CA ASP A 561 5.24 24.21 9.53
C ASP A 561 5.91 24.46 10.89
N PRO A 562 7.25 24.66 10.94
CA PRO A 562 7.96 24.93 12.19
C PRO A 562 7.48 26.21 12.88
N LYS A 563 7.00 27.20 12.12
CA LYS A 563 6.47 28.47 12.64
C LYS A 563 5.01 28.36 13.07
N LYS A 564 4.36 27.21 12.87
CA LYS A 564 2.95 26.94 13.16
C LYS A 564 2.03 28.04 12.60
N LYS A 565 2.34 28.57 11.40
CA LYS A 565 1.55 29.65 10.80
C LYS A 565 0.12 29.16 10.61
N MET A 566 -0.80 30.07 10.87
CA MET A 566 -2.23 29.87 10.68
C MET A 566 -2.64 30.75 9.52
N ILE A 567 -3.25 30.14 8.50
CA ILE A 567 -3.74 30.86 7.32
C ILE A 567 -5.26 30.84 7.38
N GLN A 568 -5.88 31.98 7.12
CA GLN A 568 -7.34 32.08 7.08
C GLN A 568 -7.90 31.29 5.90
N THR A 569 -8.91 30.47 6.17
CA THR A 569 -9.77 29.85 5.13
C THR A 569 -10.67 30.88 4.48
#